data_AF-A0A932T606-F1
#
_entry.id   AF-A0A932T606-F1
#
_cell.length_a   1.000
_cell.length_b   1.000
_cell.length_c   1.000
_cell.angle_alpha   90.00
_cell.angle_beta   90.00
_cell.angle_gamma   90.00
#
_symmetry.space_group_name_H-M   'P 1'
#
loop_
_entity.id
_entity.type
_entity.pdbx_description
1 polymer ?
#
loop_
_entity_poly.entity_id
_entity_poly.type
_entity_poly.pdbx_seq_one_letter_code
_entity_poly.pdbx_strand_id
1 'polypeptide(L)'
;MFVGCFGQPQYVKIDNISEANLKKVNWSELEAFSKDNLDEALLVFKKGCESPKTSLKKSCELANDTNNSKDFFTNNFTPYKLYDNDLKDKGLITGYYEPLLYGSRTKSERYKYPIYKTPKDLIIVSLTEAYPSLKGMVLRGKINGNKLIPYPTRKEIESKNDFDVICYVDDKLELFSLHIQGSGRVQLDTNE
;
A
#
# COMPACT_ATOMS: atom_id res chain seq x y z
N MET A 1 50.15 8.40 13.93
CA MET A 1 48.88 8.48 13.18
C MET A 1 48.73 7.18 12.41
N PHE A 2 47.90 6.25 12.88
CA PHE A 2 47.58 5.04 12.13
C PHE A 2 46.42 5.35 11.19
N VAL A 3 46.71 5.45 9.90
CA VAL A 3 45.69 5.52 8.85
C VAL A 3 45.32 4.08 8.53
N GLY A 4 44.28 3.57 9.21
CA GLY A 4 43.75 2.25 8.91
C GLY A 4 43.14 2.24 7.52
N CYS A 5 43.56 1.30 6.68
CA CYS A 5 42.93 0.98 5.39
C CYS A 5 41.53 0.40 5.61
N PHE A 6 40.56 1.23 6.01
CA PHE A 6 39.16 0.89 5.86
C PHE A 6 38.81 1.15 4.39
N GLY A 7 38.57 0.07 3.63
CA GLY A 7 38.05 0.17 2.28
C GLY A 7 36.79 1.04 2.29
N GLN A 8 36.69 1.97 1.35
CA GLN A 8 35.50 2.80 1.22
C GLN A 8 34.27 1.88 1.09
N PRO A 9 33.16 2.18 1.79
CA PRO A 9 31.96 1.36 1.69
C PRO A 9 31.51 1.26 0.23
N GLN A 10 31.41 0.05 -0.29
CA GLN A 10 30.94 -0.20 -1.65
C GLN A 10 29.41 -0.21 -1.65
N TYR A 11 28.83 0.82 -2.26
CA TYR A 11 27.40 0.90 -2.50
C TYR A 11 27.07 0.22 -3.83
N VAL A 12 25.94 -0.50 -3.85
CA VAL A 12 25.43 -1.17 -5.04
C VAL A 12 24.11 -0.51 -5.42
N LYS A 13 23.98 -0.13 -6.69
CA LYS A 13 22.69 0.20 -7.28
C LYS A 13 22.15 -1.08 -7.92
N ILE A 14 20.95 -1.50 -7.53
CA ILE A 14 20.31 -2.65 -8.17
C ILE A 14 19.34 -2.09 -9.22
N ASP A 15 19.80 -2.10 -10.47
CA ASP A 15 19.02 -1.63 -11.61
C ASP A 15 17.66 -2.33 -11.66
N ASN A 16 16.60 -1.55 -11.93
CA ASN A 16 15.19 -1.98 -11.99
C ASN A 16 14.50 -2.31 -10.65
N ILE A 17 15.16 -2.15 -9.49
CA ILE A 17 14.51 -2.33 -8.17
C ILE A 17 14.29 -0.98 -7.47
N SER A 18 15.31 -0.12 -7.45
CA SER A 18 15.25 1.18 -6.81
C SER A 18 16.34 2.10 -7.35
N GLU A 19 16.07 3.41 -7.37
CA GLU A 19 17.10 4.42 -7.58
C GLU A 19 17.94 4.67 -6.31
N ALA A 20 17.56 4.09 -5.17
CA ALA A 20 18.24 4.26 -3.89
C ALA A 20 19.63 3.63 -3.86
N ASN A 21 20.49 4.18 -3.00
CA ASN A 21 21.82 3.65 -2.70
C ASN A 21 21.69 2.51 -1.67
N LEU A 22 22.17 1.31 -2.00
CA LEU A 22 22.10 0.15 -1.11
C LEU A 22 23.50 -0.26 -0.64
N LYS A 23 23.62 -0.61 0.64
CA LYS A 23 24.84 -1.23 1.18
C LYS A 23 24.48 -2.57 1.81
N LYS A 24 25.11 -3.65 1.35
CA LYS A 24 25.00 -4.96 2.00
C LYS A 24 25.52 -4.86 3.44
N VAL A 25 24.78 -5.41 4.39
CA VAL A 25 25.15 -5.46 5.82
C VAL A 25 25.06 -6.90 6.32
N ASN A 26 25.63 -7.17 7.49
CA ASN A 26 25.43 -8.44 8.19
C ASN A 26 24.17 -8.40 9.04
N TRP A 27 23.58 -9.57 9.30
CA TRP A 27 22.43 -9.70 10.21
C TRP A 27 22.73 -9.17 11.62
N SER A 28 23.98 -9.21 12.08
CA SER A 28 24.42 -8.66 13.37
C SER A 28 24.40 -7.13 13.42
N GLU A 29 24.36 -6.44 12.28
CA GLU A 29 24.27 -4.97 12.21
C GLU A 29 22.82 -4.49 12.33
N LEU A 30 21.83 -5.39 12.30
CA LEU A 30 20.43 -5.09 12.54
C LEU A 30 20.12 -5.22 14.04
N GLU A 31 20.21 -4.10 14.77
CA GLU A 31 20.17 -4.05 16.24
C GLU A 31 18.98 -4.80 16.88
N ALA A 32 17.82 -4.82 16.21
CA ALA A 32 16.60 -5.44 16.71
C ALA A 32 16.31 -6.84 16.12
N PHE A 33 17.01 -7.29 15.07
CA PHE A 33 16.64 -8.52 14.35
C PHE A 33 16.63 -9.76 15.25
N SER A 34 17.63 -9.87 16.12
CA SER A 34 17.75 -11.02 17.03
C SER A 34 16.74 -11.02 18.19
N LYS A 35 16.08 -9.87 18.43
CA LYS A 35 15.11 -9.65 19.50
C LYS A 35 13.66 -9.62 18.98
N ASP A 36 13.49 -9.59 17.66
CA ASP A 36 12.19 -9.51 17.01
C ASP A 36 11.46 -10.85 17.04
N ASN A 37 10.14 -10.82 16.86
CA ASN A 37 9.32 -12.02 16.75
C ASN A 37 9.38 -12.59 15.32
N LEU A 38 10.44 -13.35 15.04
CA LEU A 38 10.68 -13.89 13.69
C LEU A 38 9.62 -14.93 13.27
N ASP A 39 8.96 -15.59 14.22
CA ASP A 39 7.86 -16.51 13.92
C ASP A 39 6.64 -15.74 13.39
N GLU A 40 6.30 -14.61 14.00
CA GLU A 40 5.26 -13.71 13.50
C GLU A 40 5.63 -13.11 12.14
N ALA A 41 6.89 -12.69 11.97
CA ALA A 41 7.38 -12.22 10.67
C ALA A 41 7.26 -13.30 9.58
N LEU A 42 7.58 -14.56 9.89
CA LEU A 42 7.41 -15.69 8.96
C LEU A 42 5.93 -15.96 8.65
N LEU A 43 5.04 -15.87 9.65
CA LEU A 43 3.60 -16.01 9.45
C LEU A 43 3.07 -14.93 8.50
N VAL A 44 3.49 -13.68 8.67
CA VAL A 44 3.14 -12.57 7.77
C VAL A 44 3.72 -12.80 6.37
N PHE A 45 4.97 -13.25 6.27
CA PHE A 45 5.59 -13.59 4.99
C PHE A 45 4.80 -14.67 4.23
N LYS A 46 4.37 -15.75 4.91
CA LYS A 46 3.53 -16.81 4.34
C LYS A 46 2.20 -16.29 3.81
N LYS A 47 1.52 -15.39 4.53
CA LYS A 47 0.30 -14.74 4.03
C LYS A 47 0.56 -13.97 2.72
N GLY A 48 1.70 -13.31 2.61
CA GLY A 48 2.13 -12.66 1.36
C GLY A 48 2.31 -13.62 0.18
N CYS A 49 2.69 -14.88 0.45
CA CYS A 49 2.88 -15.92 -0.55
C CYS A 49 1.58 -16.45 -1.17
N GLU A 50 0.42 -16.20 -0.55
CA GLU A 50 -0.89 -16.56 -1.11
C GLU A 50 -1.26 -15.69 -2.33
N SER A 51 -0.57 -14.55 -2.52
CA SER A 51 -0.82 -13.67 -3.66
C SER A 51 -0.38 -14.33 -4.98
N PRO A 52 -1.29 -14.41 -5.99
CA PRO A 52 -0.97 -15.02 -7.28
C PRO A 52 0.09 -14.22 -8.08
N LYS A 53 0.40 -12.99 -7.66
CA LYS A 53 1.37 -12.09 -8.30
C LYS A 53 2.76 -12.11 -7.63
N THR A 54 3.00 -13.00 -6.68
CA THR A 54 4.30 -13.02 -5.98
C THR A 54 5.46 -13.34 -6.92
N SER A 55 6.53 -12.54 -6.83
CA SER A 55 7.81 -12.77 -7.53
C SER A 55 8.76 -13.66 -6.72
N LEU A 56 8.43 -13.98 -5.47
CA LEU A 56 9.28 -14.70 -4.52
C LEU A 56 8.95 -16.20 -4.40
N LYS A 57 8.54 -16.84 -5.51
CA LYS A 57 8.04 -18.23 -5.51
C LYS A 57 8.94 -19.21 -4.75
N LYS A 58 10.25 -19.20 -5.05
CA LYS A 58 11.23 -20.06 -4.38
C LYS A 58 11.30 -19.80 -2.87
N SER A 59 11.32 -18.54 -2.44
CA SER A 59 11.33 -18.20 -1.02
C SER A 59 10.02 -18.58 -0.33
N CYS A 60 8.89 -18.54 -1.04
CA CYS A 60 7.59 -18.99 -0.54
C CYS A 60 7.53 -20.50 -0.30
N GLU A 61 8.08 -21.31 -1.21
CA GLU A 61 8.23 -22.77 -1.01
C GLU A 61 9.07 -23.05 0.24
N LEU A 62 10.25 -22.43 0.33
CA LEU A 62 11.14 -22.57 1.49
C LEU A 62 10.52 -22.09 2.80
N ALA A 63 9.65 -21.07 2.75
CA ALA A 63 8.94 -20.60 3.93
C ALA A 63 7.98 -21.67 4.45
N ASN A 64 7.31 -22.41 3.57
CA ASN A 64 6.36 -23.45 3.98
C ASN A 64 7.05 -24.66 4.62
N ASP A 65 8.25 -25.00 4.15
CA ASP A 65 8.99 -26.18 4.61
C ASP A 65 9.86 -25.93 5.86
N THR A 66 10.07 -24.67 6.26
CA THR A 66 10.90 -24.34 7.42
C THR A 66 10.15 -24.45 8.75
N ASN A 67 10.84 -25.01 9.74
CA ASN A 67 10.42 -25.02 11.16
C ASN A 67 11.18 -24.00 12.01
N ASN A 68 12.16 -23.29 11.44
CA ASN A 68 12.94 -22.27 12.12
C ASN A 68 12.89 -20.97 11.32
N SER A 69 12.20 -19.96 11.87
CA SER A 69 12.02 -18.66 11.24
C SER A 69 13.33 -17.87 11.10
N LYS A 70 14.21 -17.95 12.10
CA LYS A 70 15.52 -17.29 12.06
C LYS A 70 16.37 -17.82 10.91
N ASP A 71 16.51 -19.15 10.83
CA ASP A 71 17.30 -19.79 9.77
C ASP A 71 16.71 -19.51 8.38
N PHE A 72 15.38 -19.45 8.28
CA PHE A 72 14.71 -19.07 7.04
C PHE A 72 15.15 -17.69 6.57
N PHE A 73 15.07 -16.67 7.42
CA PHE A 73 15.49 -15.32 7.03
C PHE A 73 16.99 -15.25 6.75
N THR A 74 17.83 -15.81 7.63
CA THR A 74 19.29 -15.66 7.52
C THR A 74 19.89 -16.41 6.34
N ASN A 75 19.32 -17.56 5.96
CA ASN A 75 19.86 -18.40 4.89
C ASN A 75 19.31 -18.03 3.51
N ASN A 76 18.13 -17.42 3.43
CA ASN A 76 17.44 -17.17 2.16
C ASN A 76 17.40 -15.69 1.75
N PHE A 77 17.77 -14.77 2.65
CA PHE A 77 17.78 -13.34 2.37
C PHE A 77 19.13 -12.72 2.71
N THR A 78 19.43 -11.61 2.03
CA THR A 78 20.59 -10.76 2.32
C THR A 78 20.09 -9.38 2.74
N PRO A 79 20.45 -8.88 3.93
CA PRO A 79 20.01 -7.57 4.36
C PRO A 79 20.83 -6.48 3.66
N TYR A 80 20.13 -5.44 3.20
CA TYR A 80 20.71 -4.23 2.63
C TYR A 80 20.20 -3.02 3.41
N LYS A 81 21.12 -2.15 3.83
CA LYS A 81 20.80 -0.84 4.40
C LYS A 81 20.58 0.16 3.27
N LEU A 82 19.45 0.86 3.34
CA LEU A 82 19.04 1.88 2.39
C LEU A 82 19.64 3.24 2.76
N TYR A 83 20.08 3.97 1.73
CA TYR A 83 20.58 5.33 1.84
C TYR A 83 19.88 6.22 0.80
N ASP A 84 19.61 7.46 1.19
CA ASP A 84 19.07 8.46 0.29
C ASP A 84 20.13 8.98 -0.71
N ASN A 85 19.75 9.99 -1.50
CA ASN A 85 20.63 10.61 -2.49
C ASN A 85 21.81 11.37 -1.86
N ASP A 86 21.70 11.77 -0.59
CA ASP A 86 22.75 12.44 0.20
C ASP A 86 23.59 11.44 1.01
N LEU A 87 23.40 10.13 0.80
CA LEU A 87 24.04 9.05 1.54
C LEU A 87 23.72 9.05 3.05
N LYS A 88 22.52 9.51 3.43
CA LYS A 88 22.00 9.42 4.80
C LYS A 88 21.16 8.17 4.96
N ASP A 89 21.19 7.61 6.16
CA ASP A 89 20.51 6.38 6.55
C ASP A 89 19.27 6.62 7.45
N LYS A 90 18.77 7.86 7.46
CA LYS A 90 17.56 8.25 8.20
C LYS A 90 16.41 8.45 7.23
N GLY A 91 15.29 7.79 7.51
CA GLY A 91 14.04 7.93 6.77
C GLY A 91 12.89 8.39 7.68
N LEU A 92 11.80 8.82 7.05
CA LEU A 92 10.54 9.10 7.72
C LEU A 92 9.68 7.83 7.73
N ILE A 93 9.27 7.39 8.93
CA ILE A 93 8.27 6.32 9.09
C ILE A 93 6.95 6.99 9.47
N THR A 94 5.89 6.70 8.71
CA THR A 94 4.52 7.15 8.99
C THR A 94 3.61 5.95 9.27
N GLY A 95 2.49 6.18 9.95
CA GLY A 95 1.49 5.16 10.24
C GLY A 95 0.28 5.23 9.30
N TYR A 96 -0.30 4.07 9.03
CA TYR A 96 -1.59 3.90 8.35
C TYR A 96 -2.49 3.03 9.24
N TYR A 97 -3.80 3.22 9.18
CA TYR A 97 -4.75 2.33 9.86
C TYR A 97 -6.05 2.19 9.08
N GLU A 98 -6.80 1.14 9.42
CA GLU A 98 -8.14 0.91 8.90
C GLU A 98 -9.18 1.46 9.90
N PRO A 99 -9.89 2.57 9.60
CA PRO A 99 -10.90 3.12 10.49
C PRO A 99 -12.11 2.19 10.60
N LEU A 100 -12.68 2.13 11.80
CA LEU A 100 -13.97 1.48 12.07
C LEU A 100 -15.05 2.56 12.11
N LEU A 101 -16.06 2.44 11.24
CA LEU A 101 -17.23 3.32 11.17
C LEU A 101 -18.48 2.55 11.59
N TYR A 102 -19.51 3.26 12.02
CA TYR A 102 -20.83 2.67 12.28
C TYR A 102 -21.82 3.02 11.18
N GLY A 103 -22.56 2.02 10.71
CA GLY A 103 -23.43 2.21 9.54
C GLY A 103 -24.69 1.36 9.50
N SER A 104 -25.47 1.55 8.44
CA SER A 104 -26.65 0.76 8.10
C SER A 104 -26.79 0.64 6.59
N ARG A 105 -27.43 -0.43 6.13
CA ARG A 105 -27.81 -0.58 4.71
C ARG A 105 -28.94 0.38 4.31
N THR A 106 -29.71 0.87 5.28
CA THR A 106 -30.85 1.76 5.06
C THR A 106 -30.55 3.15 5.60
N LYS A 107 -30.91 4.18 4.82
CA LYS A 107 -30.76 5.57 5.25
C LYS A 107 -31.69 5.88 6.42
N SER A 108 -31.18 6.58 7.43
CA SER A 108 -31.99 7.03 8.58
C SER A 108 -31.54 8.41 9.06
N GLU A 109 -32.18 8.91 10.12
CA GLU A 109 -31.73 10.14 10.77
C GLU A 109 -30.34 9.99 11.41
N ARG A 110 -29.97 8.78 11.84
CA ARG A 110 -28.62 8.49 12.31
C ARG A 110 -27.65 8.26 11.15
N TYR A 111 -28.00 7.35 10.23
CA TYR A 111 -27.14 6.95 9.13
C TYR A 111 -27.46 7.77 7.87
N LYS A 112 -26.82 8.94 7.78
CA LYS A 112 -27.11 9.97 6.78
C LYS A 112 -26.17 9.95 5.59
N TYR A 113 -24.91 9.54 5.80
CA TYR A 113 -23.83 9.78 4.85
C TYR A 113 -23.51 8.55 4.02
N PRO A 114 -23.76 8.55 2.70
CA PRO A 114 -23.58 7.36 1.87
C PRO A 114 -22.10 7.07 1.57
N ILE A 115 -21.72 5.80 1.61
CA ILE A 115 -20.54 5.25 0.95
C ILE A 115 -20.98 4.71 -0.40
N TYR A 116 -20.43 5.24 -1.49
CA TYR A 116 -20.83 4.85 -2.84
C TYR A 116 -20.00 3.69 -3.40
N LYS A 117 -20.63 2.90 -4.29
CA LYS A 117 -19.94 1.99 -5.19
C LYS A 117 -19.22 2.78 -6.27
N THR A 118 -18.25 2.14 -6.92
CA THR A 118 -17.67 2.66 -8.16
C THR A 118 -18.80 2.86 -9.18
N PRO A 119 -19.00 4.09 -9.70
CA PRO A 119 -20.06 4.34 -10.67
C PRO A 119 -19.84 3.56 -11.98
N LYS A 120 -20.93 3.05 -12.56
CA LYS A 120 -20.88 2.25 -13.80
C LYS A 120 -20.44 3.04 -15.03
N ASP A 121 -20.59 4.36 -15.00
CA ASP A 121 -20.22 5.28 -16.07
C ASP A 121 -18.80 5.87 -15.88
N LEU A 122 -18.06 5.49 -14.84
CA LEU A 122 -16.68 5.90 -14.63
C LEU A 122 -15.75 5.19 -15.61
N ILE A 123 -15.09 5.99 -16.44
CA ILE A 123 -14.11 5.55 -17.43
C ILE A 123 -12.72 5.99 -16.97
N ILE A 124 -11.79 5.03 -16.92
CA ILE A 124 -10.38 5.25 -16.61
C ILE A 124 -9.57 5.04 -17.88
N VAL A 125 -8.89 6.08 -18.36
CA VAL A 125 -8.13 6.06 -19.61
C VAL A 125 -6.66 6.30 -19.33
N SER A 126 -5.81 5.35 -19.76
CA SER A 126 -4.38 5.57 -19.94
C SER A 126 -4.14 5.90 -21.41
N LEU A 127 -3.44 7.00 -21.69
CA LEU A 127 -3.12 7.42 -23.05
C LEU A 127 -1.72 6.98 -23.49
N THR A 128 -1.06 6.13 -22.70
CA THR A 128 0.35 5.75 -22.92
C THR A 128 0.57 5.06 -24.27
N GLU A 129 -0.39 4.24 -24.72
CA GLU A 129 -0.28 3.51 -26.00
C GLU A 129 -0.27 4.45 -27.22
N ALA A 130 -1.13 5.47 -27.21
CA ALA A 130 -1.22 6.47 -28.28
C ALA A 130 -0.18 7.59 -28.15
N TYR A 131 0.14 7.95 -26.91
CA TYR A 131 1.04 9.04 -26.57
C TYR A 131 2.01 8.58 -25.48
N PRO A 132 3.17 8.02 -25.85
CA PRO A 132 4.17 7.55 -24.88
C PRO A 132 4.66 8.64 -23.91
N SER A 133 4.60 9.91 -24.32
CA SER A 133 4.92 11.07 -23.47
C SER A 133 3.97 11.26 -22.29
N LEU A 134 2.77 10.65 -22.33
CA LEU A 134 1.78 10.71 -21.26
C LEU A 134 1.85 9.50 -20.31
N LYS A 135 2.96 8.74 -20.35
CA LYS A 135 3.18 7.61 -19.45
C LYS A 135 3.03 8.04 -17.98
N GLY A 136 2.18 7.32 -17.25
CA GLY A 136 1.86 7.60 -15.84
C GLY A 136 0.72 8.59 -15.63
N MET A 137 0.22 9.26 -16.68
CA MET A 137 -0.98 10.09 -16.60
C MET A 137 -2.23 9.24 -16.86
N VAL A 138 -3.19 9.31 -15.94
CA VAL A 138 -4.45 8.57 -16.02
C VAL A 138 -5.62 9.53 -15.90
N LEU A 139 -6.47 9.58 -16.93
CA LEU A 139 -7.68 10.38 -16.93
C LEU A 139 -8.85 9.58 -16.35
N ARG A 140 -9.68 10.23 -15.54
CA ARG A 140 -10.92 9.68 -14.98
C ARG A 140 -12.09 10.55 -15.41
N GLY A 141 -13.03 9.97 -16.14
CA GLY A 141 -14.10 10.72 -16.80
C GLY A 141 -15.34 9.90 -17.05
N LYS A 142 -16.31 10.51 -17.72
CA LYS A 142 -17.52 9.84 -18.24
C LYS A 142 -17.91 10.37 -19.61
N ILE A 143 -18.68 9.60 -20.37
CA ILE A 143 -19.18 10.03 -21.67
C ILE A 143 -20.34 10.99 -21.52
N ASN A 144 -20.31 12.09 -22.26
CA ASN A 144 -21.42 12.99 -22.50
C ASN A 144 -21.54 13.28 -24.00
N GLY A 145 -22.55 12.68 -24.65
CA GLY A 145 -22.64 12.66 -26.11
C GLY A 145 -21.41 11.99 -26.71
N ASN A 146 -20.65 12.72 -27.52
CA ASN A 146 -19.42 12.23 -28.18
C ASN A 146 -18.13 12.71 -27.48
N LYS A 147 -18.21 13.15 -26.21
CA LYS A 147 -17.05 13.67 -25.48
C LYS A 147 -16.84 12.90 -24.18
N LEU A 148 -15.57 12.65 -23.86
CA LEU A 148 -15.14 12.25 -22.53
C LEU A 148 -14.92 13.51 -21.69
N ILE A 149 -15.70 13.68 -20.62
CA ILE A 149 -15.59 14.80 -19.70
C ILE A 149 -15.04 14.33 -18.34
N PRO A 150 -14.39 15.20 -17.55
CA PRO A 150 -13.94 14.86 -16.20
C PRO A 150 -15.08 14.32 -15.34
N TYR A 151 -14.76 13.35 -14.48
CA TYR A 151 -15.75 12.82 -13.55
C TYR A 151 -16.09 13.87 -12.48
N PRO A 152 -17.35 13.93 -12.00
CA PRO A 152 -17.75 14.90 -10.98
C PRO A 152 -16.80 14.97 -9.77
N THR A 153 -16.54 16.19 -9.31
CA THR A 153 -15.80 16.48 -8.08
C THR A 153 -16.59 16.02 -6.85
N ARG A 154 -15.91 15.89 -5.71
CA ARG A 154 -16.55 15.58 -4.44
C ARG A 154 -17.77 16.47 -4.14
N LYS A 155 -17.62 17.79 -4.35
CA LYS A 155 -18.69 18.77 -4.11
C LYS A 155 -19.92 18.49 -4.97
N GLU A 156 -19.71 18.15 -6.24
CA GLU A 156 -20.80 17.84 -7.17
C GLU A 156 -21.46 16.49 -6.84
N ILE A 157 -20.67 15.49 -6.43
CA ILE A 157 -21.17 14.18 -5.98
C ILE A 157 -22.08 14.35 -4.77
N GLU A 158 -21.62 15.05 -3.72
CA GLU A 158 -22.37 15.28 -2.48
C GLU A 158 -23.68 16.07 -2.71
N SER A 159 -23.74 16.86 -3.79
CA SER A 159 -24.94 17.64 -4.13
C SER A 159 -26.03 16.85 -4.85
N LYS A 160 -25.67 15.82 -5.63
CA LYS A 160 -26.61 15.05 -6.46
C LYS A 160 -27.22 13.86 -5.75
N ASN A 161 -26.43 13.17 -4.91
CA ASN A 161 -26.85 11.96 -4.19
C ASN A 161 -27.49 10.87 -5.07
N ASP A 162 -27.07 10.74 -6.34
CA ASP A 162 -27.67 9.84 -7.34
C ASP A 162 -26.67 8.73 -7.76
N PHE A 163 -26.10 8.04 -6.78
CA PHE A 163 -25.12 6.99 -7.00
C PHE A 163 -25.48 5.74 -6.20
N ASP A 164 -25.06 4.57 -6.69
CA ASP A 164 -25.29 3.30 -6.02
C ASP A 164 -24.59 3.29 -4.65
N VAL A 165 -25.36 3.12 -3.57
CA VAL A 165 -24.86 3.13 -2.19
C VAL A 165 -24.47 1.71 -1.75
N ILE A 166 -23.35 1.59 -1.03
CA ILE A 166 -22.93 0.38 -0.31
C ILE A 166 -23.65 0.32 1.04
N CYS A 167 -23.50 1.38 1.84
CA CYS A 167 -24.17 1.61 3.12
C CYS A 167 -24.13 3.10 3.47
N TYR A 168 -24.82 3.48 4.55
CA TYR A 168 -24.79 4.82 5.11
C TYR A 168 -24.08 4.79 6.46
N VAL A 169 -23.25 5.77 6.75
CA VAL A 169 -22.55 5.94 8.03
C VAL A 169 -23.07 7.14 8.81
N ASP A 170 -22.82 7.16 10.11
CA ASP A 170 -23.34 8.17 11.03
C ASP A 170 -22.43 9.40 11.22
N ASP A 171 -21.16 9.32 10.81
CA ASP A 171 -20.20 10.44 10.93
C ASP A 171 -19.55 10.84 9.59
N LYS A 172 -19.64 12.12 9.24
CA LYS A 172 -19.08 12.67 7.98
C LYS A 172 -17.56 12.83 8.02
N LEU A 173 -16.97 13.10 9.20
CA LEU A 173 -15.53 13.22 9.40
C LEU A 173 -14.87 11.85 9.32
N GLU A 174 -15.45 10.82 9.93
CA GLU A 174 -14.94 9.46 9.79
C GLU A 174 -15.08 8.94 8.36
N LEU A 175 -16.19 9.25 7.68
CA LEU A 175 -16.32 9.00 6.25
C LEU A 175 -15.22 9.71 5.44
N PHE A 176 -14.81 10.91 5.84
CA PHE A 176 -13.71 11.59 5.18
C PHE A 176 -12.36 10.91 5.47
N SER A 177 -12.11 10.50 6.71
CA SER A 177 -10.92 9.73 7.08
C SER A 177 -10.83 8.42 6.30
N LEU A 178 -11.95 7.70 6.12
CA LEU A 178 -12.04 6.53 5.25
C LEU A 178 -11.52 6.82 3.84
N HIS A 179 -11.88 7.95 3.24
CA HIS A 179 -11.41 8.33 1.92
C HIS A 179 -9.91 8.70 1.89
N ILE A 180 -9.39 9.31 2.96
CA ILE A 180 -7.95 9.63 3.08
C ILE A 180 -7.14 8.35 3.21
N GLN A 181 -7.58 7.42 4.06
CA GLN A 181 -6.90 6.15 4.27
C GLN A 181 -7.04 5.26 3.02
N GLY A 182 -8.23 5.21 2.42
CA GLY A 182 -8.50 4.43 1.21
C GLY A 182 -9.04 3.03 1.48
N SER A 183 -9.06 2.59 2.75
CA SER A 183 -9.81 1.41 3.23
C SER A 183 -10.38 1.66 4.61
N GLY A 184 -11.33 0.84 5.05
CA GLY A 184 -11.99 0.91 6.36
C GLY A 184 -12.99 -0.21 6.56
N ARG A 185 -13.43 -0.40 7.80
CA ARG A 185 -14.51 -1.32 8.19
C ARG A 185 -15.74 -0.53 8.58
N VAL A 186 -16.90 -1.06 8.22
CA VAL A 186 -18.19 -0.54 8.69
C VAL A 186 -18.84 -1.64 9.52
N GLN A 187 -19.09 -1.37 10.79
CA GLN A 187 -19.94 -2.20 11.62
C GLN A 187 -21.39 -1.80 11.40
N LEU A 188 -22.19 -2.71 10.85
CA LEU A 188 -23.60 -2.45 10.59
C LEU A 188 -24.41 -2.51 11.88
N ASP A 189 -25.55 -1.83 11.90
CA ASP A 189 -26.56 -1.88 12.96
C ASP A 189 -27.14 -3.29 13.19
N THR A 190 -26.99 -4.18 12.22
CA THR A 190 -27.27 -5.61 12.33
C THR A 190 -26.17 -6.42 13.02
N ASN A 191 -25.08 -5.79 13.45
CA ASN A 191 -23.83 -6.41 13.93
C ASN A 191 -23.14 -7.32 12.89
N GLU A 192 -23.30 -6.97 11.60
CA GLU A 192 -22.48 -7.49 10.49
C GLU A 192 -21.20 -6.67 10.30
#